data_AF-A0A3E0EXM6-F1
#
_entry.id   AF-A0A3E0EXM6-F1
#
_cell.length_a   1.000
_cell.length_b   1.000
_cell.length_c   1.000
_cell.angle_alpha   90.00
_cell.angle_beta   90.00
_cell.angle_gamma   90.00
#
_symmetry.space_group_name_H-M   'P 1'
#
loop_
_entity.id
_entity.type
_entity.pdbx_description
1 polymer ?
#
loop_
_entity_poly.entity_id
_entity_poly.type
_entity_poly.pdbx_seq_one_letter_code
_entity_poly.pdbx_strand_id
1 'polypeptide(L)'
;MSRKLILFPLFIVVGFVFYYSWLPDPSFKNESYLPKWLLDWSNDYYNLRTALPFIAFGYLLETYSQKKTLYKMDVNRNLIFIQNLGVAAIVAFIAECGQFLIKDRNPDLMDIYFGIIGSLIGALVHNLFNKIRLKNAK
;
A
#
# COMPACT_ATOMS: atom_id res chain seq x y z
N MET A 1 -17.03 -9.16 -9.29
CA MET A 1 -15.57 -9.23 -9.58
C MET A 1 -14.95 -10.38 -8.79
N SER A 2 -14.39 -11.38 -9.47
CA SER A 2 -13.75 -12.54 -8.85
C SER A 2 -12.59 -12.13 -7.93
N ARG A 3 -12.34 -12.89 -6.86
CA ARG A 3 -11.19 -12.69 -5.95
C ARG A 3 -9.85 -12.66 -6.70
N LYS A 4 -9.73 -13.50 -7.73
CA LYS A 4 -8.54 -13.57 -8.58
C LYS A 4 -8.26 -12.24 -9.31
N LEU A 5 -9.31 -11.49 -9.65
CA LEU A 5 -9.18 -10.19 -10.31
C LEU A 5 -8.68 -9.07 -9.37
N ILE A 6 -8.76 -9.23 -8.05
CA ILE A 6 -8.18 -8.27 -7.08
C ILE A 6 -6.74 -8.64 -6.74
N LEU A 7 -6.42 -9.94 -6.74
CA LEU A 7 -5.06 -10.40 -6.49
C LEU A 7 -4.08 -9.84 -7.52
N PHE A 8 -4.47 -9.81 -8.80
CA PHE A 8 -3.62 -9.28 -9.87
C PHE A 8 -3.16 -7.82 -9.62
N PRO A 9 -4.04 -6.82 -9.43
CA PRO A 9 -3.60 -5.46 -9.12
C PRO A 9 -2.89 -5.36 -7.77
N LEU A 10 -3.24 -6.19 -6.78
CA LEU A 10 -2.55 -6.21 -5.49
C LEU A 10 -1.08 -6.66 -5.65
N PHE A 11 -0.81 -7.69 -6.47
CA PHE A 11 0.54 -8.10 -6.82
C PHE A 11 1.30 -7.03 -7.58
N ILE A 12 0.65 -6.33 -8.51
CA ILE A 12 1.28 -5.20 -9.24
C ILE A 12 1.69 -4.10 -8.27
N VAL A 13 0.82 -3.72 -7.33
CA VAL A 13 1.12 -2.67 -6.35
C VAL A 13 2.29 -3.08 -5.46
N VAL A 14 2.34 -4.32 -4.98
CA VAL A 14 3.49 -4.83 -4.21
C VAL A 14 4.77 -4.82 -5.06
N GLY A 15 4.67 -5.20 -6.33
CA GLY A 15 5.78 -5.11 -7.27
C GLY A 15 6.31 -3.68 -7.41
N PHE A 16 5.42 -2.69 -7.50
CA PHE A 16 5.82 -1.28 -7.50
C PHE A 16 6.48 -0.85 -6.19
N VAL A 17 5.95 -1.24 -5.03
CA VAL A 17 6.58 -0.95 -3.73
C VAL A 17 8.03 -1.42 -3.71
N PHE A 18 8.29 -2.67 -4.08
CA PHE A 18 9.64 -3.20 -4.09
C PHE A 18 10.52 -2.57 -5.17
N TYR A 19 9.99 -2.40 -6.39
CA TYR A 19 10.72 -1.76 -7.47
C TYR A 19 11.23 -0.37 -7.07
N TYR A 20 10.35 0.51 -6.60
CA TYR A 20 10.74 1.87 -6.23
C TYR A 20 11.57 1.94 -4.94
N SER A 21 11.31 1.06 -3.97
CA SER A 21 12.11 0.98 -2.74
C SER A 21 13.55 0.53 -3.03
N TRP A 22 13.75 -0.36 -4.01
CA TRP A 22 15.06 -0.93 -4.34
C TRP A 22 15.80 -0.22 -5.48
N LEU A 23 15.32 0.93 -5.94
CA LEU A 23 16.08 1.74 -6.88
C LEU A 23 17.37 2.25 -6.22
N PRO A 24 18.55 2.11 -6.84
CA PRO A 24 19.81 2.58 -6.27
C PRO A 24 19.79 4.09 -6.03
N ASP A 25 19.33 4.86 -7.02
CA ASP A 25 19.17 6.31 -6.89
C ASP A 25 17.84 6.63 -6.17
N PRO A 26 17.89 7.23 -4.96
CA PRO A 26 16.71 7.73 -4.28
C PRO A 26 16.00 8.83 -5.04
N SER A 27 16.73 9.64 -5.80
CA SER A 27 16.12 10.67 -6.60
C SER A 27 15.59 10.04 -7.90
N PHE A 28 14.30 10.21 -8.18
CA PHE A 28 13.70 9.68 -9.42
C PHE A 28 14.16 10.46 -10.68
N LYS A 29 15.30 11.15 -10.63
CA LYS A 29 15.83 12.02 -11.70
C LYS A 29 16.00 11.29 -13.03
N ASN A 30 16.25 9.98 -12.98
CA ASN A 30 16.43 9.14 -14.17
C ASN A 30 15.12 8.54 -14.68
N GLU A 31 14.02 8.67 -13.94
CA GLU A 31 12.72 8.08 -14.26
C GLU A 31 11.88 9.05 -15.13
N SER A 32 12.08 9.01 -16.45
CA SER A 32 11.43 9.94 -17.41
C SER A 32 9.94 9.69 -17.67
N TYR A 33 9.39 8.55 -17.22
CA TYR A 33 7.98 8.19 -17.41
C TYR A 33 7.04 8.77 -16.34
N LEU A 34 7.58 9.28 -15.23
CA LEU A 34 6.76 9.91 -14.19
C LEU A 34 6.44 11.37 -14.55
N PRO A 35 5.21 11.85 -14.29
CA PRO A 35 4.89 13.26 -14.41
C PRO A 35 5.81 14.12 -13.54
N LYS A 36 6.29 15.26 -14.07
CA LYS A 36 7.21 16.16 -13.36
C LYS A 36 6.73 16.55 -11.96
N TRP A 37 5.44 16.89 -11.83
CA TRP A 37 4.85 17.26 -10.54
C TRP A 37 4.99 16.17 -9.47
N LEU A 38 4.88 14.89 -9.86
CA LEU A 38 4.96 13.76 -8.94
C LEU A 38 6.42 13.47 -8.59
N LEU A 39 7.31 13.62 -9.57
CA LEU A 39 8.75 13.49 -9.39
C LEU A 39 9.26 14.56 -8.43
N ASP A 40 8.91 15.83 -8.64
CA ASP A 40 9.28 16.95 -7.79
C ASP A 40 8.74 16.75 -6.37
N TRP A 41 7.44 16.44 -6.23
CA TRP A 41 6.83 16.16 -4.92
C TRP A 41 7.51 14.99 -4.19
N SER A 42 7.84 13.91 -4.89
CA SER A 42 8.48 12.74 -4.28
C SER A 42 9.93 12.99 -3.87
N ASN A 43 10.63 13.90 -4.55
CA ASN A 43 11.97 14.32 -4.19
C ASN A 43 11.94 15.30 -3.00
N ASP A 44 10.94 16.18 -2.93
CA ASP A 44 10.74 17.10 -1.80
C ASP A 44 10.28 16.37 -0.52
N TYR A 45 9.47 15.32 -0.69
CA TYR A 45 8.88 14.55 0.39
C TYR A 45 9.30 13.08 0.37
N TYR A 46 10.61 12.88 0.57
CA TYR A 46 11.30 11.60 0.41
C TYR A 46 10.64 10.41 1.13
N ASN A 47 10.23 10.57 2.40
CA ASN A 47 9.62 9.48 3.18
C ASN A 47 8.11 9.31 2.91
N LEU A 48 7.42 10.38 2.49
CA LEU A 48 5.98 10.35 2.23
C LEU A 48 5.64 9.62 0.93
N ARG A 49 6.57 9.56 -0.03
CA ARG A 49 6.35 8.82 -1.28
C ARG A 49 6.06 7.34 -1.05
N THR A 50 6.54 6.77 0.06
CA THR A 50 6.26 5.40 0.46
C THR A 50 4.77 5.21 0.81
N ALA A 51 4.09 6.23 1.34
CA ALA A 51 2.67 6.12 1.66
C ALA A 51 1.78 5.92 0.42
N LEU A 52 2.12 6.52 -0.72
CA LEU A 52 1.31 6.49 -1.96
C LEU A 52 0.95 5.07 -2.44
N PRO A 53 1.93 4.19 -2.73
CA PRO A 53 1.61 2.82 -3.13
C PRO A 53 0.91 2.05 -2.01
N PHE A 54 1.21 2.35 -0.74
CA PHE A 54 0.55 1.72 0.39
C PHE A 54 -0.92 2.13 0.57
N ILE A 55 -1.34 3.32 0.13
CA ILE A 55 -2.77 3.71 0.06
C ILE A 55 -3.52 2.77 -0.88
N ALA A 56 -3.00 2.56 -2.09
CA ALA A 56 -3.59 1.63 -3.04
C ALA A 56 -3.57 0.19 -2.49
N PHE A 57 -2.47 -0.22 -1.87
CA PHE A 57 -2.33 -1.54 -1.26
C PHE A 57 -3.38 -1.78 -0.16
N GLY A 58 -3.51 -0.86 0.80
CA GLY A 58 -4.47 -0.96 1.90
C GLY A 58 -5.92 -1.01 1.43
N TYR A 59 -6.28 -0.20 0.43
CA TYR A 59 -7.61 -0.24 -0.19
C TYR A 59 -7.90 -1.60 -0.85
N LEU A 60 -6.96 -2.11 -1.65
CA LEU A 60 -7.12 -3.39 -2.36
C LEU A 60 -7.15 -4.58 -1.39
N LEU A 61 -6.32 -4.54 -0.35
CA LEU A 61 -6.25 -5.58 0.67
C LEU A 61 -7.56 -5.67 1.47
N GLU A 62 -8.12 -4.52 1.87
CA GLU A 62 -9.43 -4.47 2.53
C GLU A 62 -10.55 -4.95 1.58
N THR A 63 -10.50 -4.57 0.30
CA THR A 63 -11.44 -5.08 -0.73
C THR A 63 -11.37 -6.61 -0.85
N TYR A 64 -10.17 -7.17 -0.87
CA TYR A 64 -9.94 -8.61 -0.97
C TYR A 64 -10.46 -9.36 0.27
N SER A 65 -10.18 -8.82 1.46
CA SER A 65 -10.57 -9.40 2.74
C SER A 65 -12.07 -9.35 2.98
N GLN A 66 -12.76 -8.25 2.63
CA GLN A 66 -14.22 -8.17 2.76
C GLN A 66 -14.96 -9.20 1.91
N LYS A 67 -14.46 -9.51 0.70
CA LYS A 67 -15.02 -10.61 -0.10
C LYS A 67 -14.81 -11.97 0.55
N LYS A 68 -13.78 -12.18 1.36
CA LYS A 68 -13.61 -13.41 2.17
C LYS A 68 -14.74 -13.55 3.17
N THR A 69 -15.05 -12.45 3.86
CA THR A 69 -15.97 -12.40 4.99
C THR A 69 -17.42 -12.57 4.54
N LEU A 70 -17.79 -12.10 3.35
CA LEU A 70 -19.14 -12.35 2.81
C LEU A 70 -19.51 -13.83 2.71
N TYR A 71 -18.52 -14.73 2.59
CA TYR A 71 -18.75 -16.18 2.53
C TYR A 71 -18.55 -16.90 3.87
N LYS A 72 -18.07 -16.21 4.93
CA LYS A 72 -17.85 -16.79 6.26
C LYS A 72 -18.63 -15.99 7.29
N MET A 73 -19.71 -16.58 7.80
CA MET A 73 -20.73 -15.89 8.61
C MET A 73 -20.29 -15.37 9.99
N ASP A 74 -19.06 -15.64 10.45
CA ASP A 74 -18.66 -15.33 11.83
C ASP A 74 -17.21 -14.88 11.97
N VAL A 75 -16.80 -13.88 11.17
CA VAL A 75 -15.44 -13.33 11.27
C VAL A 75 -15.49 -11.88 11.76
N ASN A 76 -14.81 -11.62 12.87
CA ASN A 76 -14.67 -10.29 13.45
C ASN A 76 -13.94 -9.34 12.47
N ARG A 77 -14.64 -8.34 11.97
CA ARG A 77 -14.12 -7.36 11.01
C ARG A 77 -12.94 -6.55 11.54
N ASN A 78 -12.92 -6.25 12.84
CA ASN A 78 -11.84 -5.49 13.46
C ASN A 78 -10.52 -6.31 13.45
N LEU A 79 -10.62 -7.63 13.65
CA LEU A 79 -9.44 -8.50 13.55
C LEU A 79 -8.89 -8.57 12.13
N ILE A 80 -9.76 -8.64 11.13
CA ILE A 80 -9.34 -8.61 9.72
C ILE A 80 -8.62 -7.29 9.40
N PHE A 81 -9.16 -6.17 9.87
CA PHE A 81 -8.56 -4.86 9.67
C PHE A 81 -7.15 -4.78 10.28
N ILE A 82 -6.99 -5.24 11.53
CA ILE A 82 -5.68 -5.31 12.20
C ILE A 82 -4.72 -6.26 11.45
N GLN A 83 -5.20 -7.42 10.98
CA GLN A 83 -4.41 -8.34 10.17
C GLN A 83 -3.95 -7.70 8.86
N ASN A 84 -4.82 -6.96 8.18
CA ASN A 84 -4.48 -6.26 6.95
C ASN A 84 -3.40 -5.19 7.19
N LEU A 85 -3.48 -4.45 8.30
CA LEU A 85 -2.42 -3.51 8.71
C LEU A 85 -1.11 -4.24 9.03
N GLY A 86 -1.17 -5.38 9.72
CA GLY A 86 0.00 -6.21 9.99
C GLY A 86 0.67 -6.71 8.71
N VAL A 87 -0.10 -7.14 7.71
CA VAL A 87 0.42 -7.53 6.39
C VAL A 87 1.10 -6.34 5.70
N ALA A 88 0.50 -5.15 5.74
CA ALA A 88 1.12 -3.94 5.19
C ALA A 88 2.44 -3.60 5.89
N ALA A 89 2.49 -3.69 7.23
CA ALA A 89 3.70 -3.47 7.99
C ALA A 89 4.81 -4.48 7.62
N ILE A 90 4.46 -5.76 7.44
CA ILE A 90 5.41 -6.80 7.00
C ILE A 90 5.95 -6.49 5.60
N VAL A 91 5.08 -6.09 4.65
CA VAL A 91 5.52 -5.73 3.29
C VAL A 91 6.45 -4.52 3.33
N ALA A 92 6.13 -3.48 4.11
CA ALA A 92 6.97 -2.30 4.25
C ALA A 92 8.32 -2.65 4.89
N PHE A 93 8.31 -3.49 5.93
CA PHE A 93 9.52 -3.99 6.58
C PHE A 93 10.39 -4.79 5.61
N ILE A 94 9.82 -5.67 4.79
CA ILE A 94 10.58 -6.41 3.76
C ILE A 94 11.17 -5.46 2.73
N ALA A 95 10.42 -4.43 2.31
CA ALA A 95 10.90 -3.44 1.36
C ALA A 95 12.15 -2.72 1.92
N GLU A 96 12.07 -2.24 3.16
CA GLU A 96 13.21 -1.61 3.87
C GLU A 96 14.37 -2.58 4.10
N CYS A 97 14.10 -3.81 4.52
CA CYS A 97 15.15 -4.81 4.68
C CYS A 97 15.90 -5.09 3.38
N GLY A 98 15.22 -5.03 2.23
CA GLY A 98 15.86 -5.17 0.93
C GLY A 98 16.85 -4.03 0.62
N GLN A 99 16.67 -2.85 1.20
CA GLN A 99 17.60 -1.74 1.02
C GLN A 99 18.98 -2.01 1.63
N PHE A 100 19.11 -2.88 2.64
CA PHE A 100 20.41 -3.29 3.18
C PHE A 100 21.32 -3.96 2.13
N LEU A 101 20.74 -4.52 1.06
CA LEU A 101 21.51 -5.13 -0.03
C LEU A 101 22.05 -4.10 -1.02
N ILE A 102 21.65 -2.82 -0.90
CA ILE A 102 22.00 -1.74 -1.81
C ILE A 102 23.06 -0.86 -1.14
N LYS A 103 24.24 -0.83 -1.74
CA LYS A 103 25.46 -0.23 -1.17
C LYS A 103 25.34 1.25 -0.78
N ASP A 104 24.49 2.01 -1.48
CA ASP A 104 24.35 3.46 -1.31
C ASP A 104 22.98 3.85 -0.70
N ARG A 105 22.27 2.90 -0.08
CA ARG A 105 21.00 3.15 0.63
C ARG A 105 21.12 2.77 2.10
N ASN A 106 20.47 3.55 2.94
CA ASN A 106 20.27 3.23 4.35
C ASN A 106 18.77 3.09 4.59
N PRO A 107 18.32 1.99 5.21
CA PRO A 107 16.92 1.81 5.52
C PRO A 107 16.43 2.87 6.51
N ASP A 108 15.23 3.38 6.29
CA ASP A 108 14.59 4.39 7.12
C ASP A 108 13.32 3.83 7.76
N LEU A 109 13.26 3.85 9.10
CA LEU A 109 12.08 3.44 9.84
C LEU A 109 10.86 4.31 9.53
N MET A 110 11.06 5.54 9.05
CA MET A 110 9.98 6.42 8.64
C MET A 110 9.24 5.87 7.41
N ASP A 111 9.92 5.15 6.52
CA ASP A 111 9.26 4.54 5.36
C ASP A 111 8.27 3.44 5.79
N ILE A 112 8.61 2.67 6.84
CA ILE A 112 7.68 1.71 7.45
C ILE A 112 6.47 2.43 8.05
N TYR A 113 6.74 3.51 8.80
CA TYR A 113 5.68 4.31 9.43
C TYR A 113 4.71 4.90 8.40
N PHE A 114 5.23 5.51 7.33
CA PHE A 114 4.41 6.05 6.24
C PHE A 114 3.73 4.95 5.42
N GLY A 115 4.35 3.79 5.26
CA GLY A 115 3.69 2.62 4.66
C GLY A 115 2.46 2.16 5.47
N ILE A 116 2.57 2.13 6.80
CA ILE A 116 1.44 1.80 7.68
C ILE A 116 0.35 2.87 7.61
N ILE A 117 0.70 4.15 7.67
CA ILE A 117 -0.26 5.26 7.54
C ILE A 117 -0.96 5.21 6.19
N GLY A 118 -0.21 5.02 5.10
CA GLY A 118 -0.77 4.90 3.77
C GLY A 118 -1.81 3.78 3.69
N SER A 119 -1.45 2.59 4.18
CA SER A 119 -2.36 1.45 4.24
C SER A 119 -3.61 1.73 5.08
N LEU A 120 -3.44 2.40 6.23
CA LEU A 120 -4.55 2.81 7.10
C LEU A 120 -5.52 3.74 6.35
N ILE A 121 -5.01 4.77 5.68
CA ILE A 121 -5.82 5.69 4.87
C ILE A 121 -6.56 4.92 3.77
N GLY A 122 -5.86 4.04 3.04
CA GLY A 122 -6.46 3.22 1.99
C GLY A 122 -7.63 2.36 2.49
N ALA A 123 -7.45 1.70 3.64
CA ALA A 123 -8.49 0.88 4.24
C ALA A 123 -9.68 1.71 4.74
N LEU A 124 -9.43 2.90 5.31
CA LEU A 124 -10.49 3.83 5.71
C LEU A 124 -11.30 4.34 4.52
N VAL A 125 -10.64 4.70 3.41
CA VAL A 125 -11.28 5.12 2.17
C VAL A 125 -12.20 4.03 1.62
N HIS A 126 -11.73 2.77 1.62
CA HIS A 126 -12.56 1.63 1.22
C HIS A 126 -13.81 1.47 2.09
N ASN A 127 -13.66 1.58 3.41
CA ASN A 127 -14.77 1.47 4.35
C ASN A 127 -15.79 2.61 4.16
N LEU A 128 -15.31 3.83 3.95
CA LEU A 128 -16.17 4.98 3.65
C LEU A 128 -16.94 4.78 2.33
N PHE A 129 -16.24 4.35 1.28
CA PHE A 129 -16.85 4.08 -0.03
C PHE A 129 -17.95 3.02 0.06
N ASN A 130 -17.70 1.92 0.79
CA ASN A 130 -18.72 0.90 1.00
C ASN A 130 -19.90 1.38 1.84
N LYS A 131 -19.66 2.20 2.86
CA LYS A 131 -20.73 2.78 3.68
C LYS A 131 -21.65 3.67 2.83
N ILE A 132 -21.08 4.50 1.96
CA ILE A 132 -21.84 5.34 1.03
C ILE A 132 -22.62 4.47 0.03
N ARG A 133 -21.96 3.48 -0.59
CA ARG A 133 -22.61 2.57 -1.54
C ARG A 133 -23.79 1.82 -0.93
N LEU A 134 -23.64 1.31 0.30
CA LEU A 134 -24.71 0.61 1.02
C LEU A 134 -25.86 1.53 1.41
N LYS A 135 -25.58 2.80 1.74
CA LYS A 135 -26.61 3.80 2.03
C LYS A 135 -27.44 4.13 0.79
N ASN A 136 -26.82 4.21 -0.38
CA ASN A 136 -27.51 4.53 -1.64
C ASN A 136 -28.27 3.33 -2.25
N ALA A 137 -28.04 2.12 -1.75
CA ALA A 137 -28.70 0.90 -2.22
C ALA A 137 -29.96 0.52 -1.40
N LYS A 138 -30.25 1.29 -0.34
CA LYS A 138 -31.50 1.23 0.45
C LYS A 138 -32.41 2.37 0.02
#